data_AF-A0A426TRA8-F1
#
_entry.id   AF-A0A426TRA8-F1
#
_cell.length_a   1.000
_cell.length_b   1.000
_cell.length_c   1.000
_cell.angle_alpha   90.00
_cell.angle_beta   90.00
_cell.angle_gamma   90.00
#
_symmetry.space_group_name_H-M   'P 1'
#
loop_
_entity.id
_entity.type
_entity.pdbx_description
1 polymer ?
#
loop_
_entity_poly.entity_id
_entity_poly.type
_entity_poly.pdbx_seq_one_letter_code
_entity_poly.pdbx_strand_id
1 'polypeptide(L)'
;MQWINYIHALFGRDILSVLIIGLAIYLTVRYRNESFPRNGFTRAFPVLVDIQVALGIIYWIFLLFVSPISTVYLGFPFILHPVLGLLAAGLAHMAVSPRMPLRQMGRWAPMASLGVMLVLVLANAFIPAWALS
;
A
#
# COMPACT_ATOMS: atom_id res chain seq x y z
N MET A 1 -24.09 7.51 -1.28
CA MET A 1 -23.19 6.48 -1.86
C MET A 1 -22.09 7.09 -2.74
N GLN A 2 -22.40 8.01 -3.67
CA GLN A 2 -21.36 8.70 -4.48
C GLN A 2 -20.27 9.40 -3.65
N TRP A 3 -20.63 10.06 -2.54
CA TRP A 3 -19.67 10.72 -1.65
C TRP A 3 -18.66 9.76 -1.01
N ILE A 4 -19.08 8.56 -0.62
CA ILE A 4 -18.19 7.55 -0.01
C ILE A 4 -17.18 7.07 -1.06
N ASN A 5 -17.64 6.79 -2.28
CA ASN A 5 -16.76 6.43 -3.39
C ASN A 5 -15.78 7.57 -3.73
N TYR A 6 -16.25 8.82 -3.73
CA TYR A 6 -15.42 9.99 -4.02
C TYR A 6 -14.36 10.23 -2.94
N ILE A 7 -14.73 10.18 -1.65
CA ILE A 7 -13.80 10.36 -0.54
C ILE A 7 -12.76 9.25 -0.55
N HIS A 8 -13.18 8.00 -0.75
CA HIS A 8 -12.26 6.87 -0.80
C HIS A 8 -11.29 6.95 -2.00
N ALA A 9 -11.81 7.35 -3.17
CA ALA A 9 -11.01 7.58 -4.36
C ALA A 9 -9.98 8.72 -4.16
N LEU A 10 -10.42 9.88 -3.68
CA LEU A 10 -9.55 11.03 -3.52
C LEU A 10 -8.48 10.79 -2.44
N PHE A 11 -8.88 10.34 -1.25
CA PHE A 11 -7.95 10.18 -0.15
C PHE A 11 -7.11 8.91 -0.26
N GLY A 12 -7.76 7.77 -0.46
CA GLY A 12 -7.07 6.48 -0.53
C GLY A 12 -6.27 6.34 -1.81
N ARG A 13 -6.91 6.46 -2.97
CA ARG A 13 -6.20 6.24 -4.23
C ARG A 13 -5.26 7.38 -4.58
N ASP A 14 -5.73 8.63 -4.58
CA ASP A 14 -4.96 9.71 -5.20
C ASP A 14 -3.94 10.32 -4.22
N ILE A 15 -4.39 10.74 -3.03
CA ILE A 15 -3.52 11.44 -2.06
C ILE A 15 -2.55 10.49 -1.35
N LEU A 16 -3.05 9.43 -0.70
CA LEU A 16 -2.22 8.52 0.09
C LEU A 16 -1.20 7.76 -0.77
N SER A 17 -1.58 7.28 -1.96
CA SER A 17 -0.63 6.60 -2.84
C SER A 17 0.53 7.51 -3.25
N VAL A 18 0.24 8.77 -3.60
CA VAL A 18 1.29 9.76 -3.95
C VAL A 18 2.18 10.05 -2.75
N LEU A 19 1.62 10.19 -1.55
CA LEU A 19 2.39 10.40 -0.33
C LEU A 19 3.29 9.21 0.00
N ILE A 20 2.79 7.97 -0.12
CA ILE A 20 3.57 6.76 0.15
C ILE A 20 4.72 6.64 -0.85
N ILE A 21 4.45 6.82 -2.15
CA ILE A 21 5.46 6.77 -3.20
C ILE A 21 6.50 7.89 -2.99
N GLY A 22 6.04 9.12 -2.81
CA GLY A 22 6.90 10.29 -2.60
C GLY A 22 7.79 10.12 -1.37
N LEU A 23 7.22 9.63 -0.25
CA LEU A 23 7.99 9.36 0.96
C LEU A 23 9.00 8.22 0.76
N ALA A 24 8.64 7.14 0.07
CA ALA A 24 9.60 6.09 -0.23
C ALA A 24 10.76 6.60 -1.10
N ILE A 25 10.48 7.42 -2.12
CA ILE A 25 11.52 8.04 -2.96
C ILE A 25 12.40 8.92 -2.08
N TYR A 26 11.79 9.79 -1.28
CA TYR A 26 12.50 10.68 -0.37
C TYR A 26 13.42 9.89 0.57
N LEU A 27 12.92 8.86 1.24
CA LEU A 27 13.70 8.04 2.17
C LEU A 27 14.87 7.33 1.46
N THR A 28 14.65 6.86 0.22
CA THR A 28 15.67 6.18 -0.58
C THR A 28 16.78 7.14 -1.03
N VAL A 29 16.41 8.36 -1.44
CA VAL A 29 17.34 9.39 -1.93
C VAL A 29 18.07 10.05 -0.77
N ARG A 30 17.35 10.46 0.28
CA ARG A 30 17.89 11.20 1.43
C ARG A 30 18.94 10.40 2.19
N TYR A 31 18.70 9.11 2.39
CA TYR A 31 19.59 8.22 3.13
C TYR A 31 20.49 7.39 2.21
N ARG A 32 20.84 7.95 1.04
CA ARG A 32 21.69 7.28 0.04
C ARG A 32 23.05 6.83 0.59
N ASN A 33 23.65 7.63 1.46
CA ASN A 33 25.00 7.43 2.00
C ASN A 33 25.01 7.25 3.53
N GLU A 34 23.83 7.05 4.14
CA GLU A 34 23.68 7.02 5.60
C GLU A 34 22.96 5.73 6.02
N SER A 35 23.28 5.23 7.21
CA SER A 35 22.51 4.18 7.85
C SER A 35 21.09 4.66 8.14
N PHE A 36 20.09 3.88 7.70
CA PHE A 36 18.67 4.25 7.75
C PHE A 36 18.23 4.65 9.19
N PRO A 37 17.92 5.94 9.43
CA PRO A 37 17.72 6.44 10.80
C PRO A 37 16.35 6.07 11.35
N ARG A 38 16.18 6.21 12.68
CA ARG A 38 14.91 6.01 13.39
C ARG A 38 14.27 7.35 13.79
N ASN A 39 13.96 8.19 12.82
CA ASN A 39 13.29 9.48 13.05
C ASN A 39 11.79 9.42 12.67
N GLY A 40 11.05 10.47 12.99
CA GLY A 40 9.62 10.56 12.69
C GLY A 40 9.29 10.30 11.21
N PHE A 41 10.14 10.76 10.29
CA PHE A 41 9.96 10.56 8.85
C PHE A 41 10.06 9.09 8.41
N THR A 42 11.02 8.34 8.94
CA THR A 42 11.13 6.89 8.66
C THR A 42 9.93 6.11 9.20
N ARG A 43 9.34 6.53 10.32
CA ARG A 43 8.14 5.90 10.90
C ARG A 43 6.86 6.32 10.18
N ALA A 44 6.84 7.45 9.49
CA ALA A 44 5.68 7.89 8.72
C ALA A 44 5.37 6.93 7.56
N PHE A 45 6.37 6.26 6.99
CA PHE A 45 6.17 5.32 5.88
C PHE A 45 5.23 4.16 6.21
N PRO A 46 5.50 3.30 7.22
CA PRO A 46 4.56 2.25 7.59
C PRO A 46 3.22 2.80 8.07
N VAL A 47 3.18 3.97 8.72
CA VAL A 47 1.92 4.58 9.16
C VAL A 47 1.03 4.97 7.97
N LEU A 48 1.60 5.58 6.92
CA LEU A 48 0.83 5.90 5.72
C LEU A 48 0.30 4.64 5.03
N VAL A 49 1.11 3.57 4.99
CA VAL A 49 0.67 2.26 4.47
C VAL A 49 -0.45 1.68 5.33
N ASP A 50 -0.35 1.74 6.65
CA ASP A 50 -1.40 1.24 7.56
C ASP A 50 -2.72 2.00 7.36
N ILE A 51 -2.67 3.33 7.20
CA ILE A 51 -3.85 4.16 6.90
C ILE A 51 -4.46 3.74 5.55
N GLN A 52 -3.63 3.54 4.53
CA GLN A 52 -4.08 3.10 3.21
C GLN A 52 -4.80 1.75 3.29
N VAL A 53 -4.22 0.81 4.04
CA VAL A 53 -4.79 -0.53 4.26
C VAL A 53 -6.10 -0.45 5.03
N ALA A 54 -6.17 0.36 6.10
CA ALA A 54 -7.38 0.53 6.89
C ALA A 54 -8.53 1.12 6.07
N LEU A 55 -8.26 2.17 5.29
CA LEU A 55 -9.25 2.76 4.38
C LEU A 55 -9.71 1.75 3.33
N GLY A 56 -8.79 0.95 2.78
CA GLY A 56 -9.09 -0.13 1.84
C GLY A 56 -10.03 -1.17 2.43
N ILE A 57 -9.76 -1.63 3.67
CA ILE A 57 -10.61 -2.60 4.38
C ILE A 57 -12.00 -2.02 4.66
N ILE A 58 -12.09 -0.78 5.14
CA ILE A 58 -13.38 -0.10 5.42
C ILE A 58 -14.22 -0.03 4.13
N TYR A 59 -13.60 0.33 3.01
CA TYR A 59 -14.30 0.42 1.73
C TYR A 59 -14.71 -0.95 1.19
N TRP A 60 -13.85 -1.96 1.34
CA TRP A 60 -14.17 -3.34 0.98
C TRP A 60 -15.38 -3.87 1.77
N ILE A 61 -15.42 -3.64 3.09
CA ILE A 61 -16.58 -3.98 3.93
C ILE A 61 -17.83 -3.24 3.44
N PHE A 62 -17.74 -1.93 3.18
CA PHE A 62 -18.86 -1.15 2.64
C PHE A 62 -19.41 -1.75 1.34
N LEU A 63 -18.53 -2.16 0.41
CA LEU A 63 -18.93 -2.79 -0.84
C LEU A 63 -19.59 -4.16 -0.64
N LEU A 64 -19.22 -4.94 0.39
CA LEU A 64 -19.87 -6.23 0.65
C LEU A 64 -21.32 -6.09 1.15
N PHE A 65 -21.60 -5.07 1.97
CA PHE A 65 -22.88 -4.97 2.68
C PHE A 65 -23.86 -3.98 2.05
N VAL A 66 -23.39 -2.99 1.29
CA VAL A 66 -24.22 -1.84 0.88
C VAL A 66 -24.37 -1.70 -0.63
N SER A 67 -23.54 -2.38 -1.43
CA SER A 67 -23.64 -2.37 -2.90
C SER A 67 -23.62 -3.82 -3.42
N PRO A 68 -24.49 -4.21 -4.38
CA PRO A 68 -24.28 -5.49 -5.06
C PRO A 68 -22.87 -5.47 -5.65
N ILE A 69 -22.13 -6.58 -5.50
CA ILE A 69 -20.77 -6.87 -6.01
C ILE A 69 -20.73 -6.78 -7.56
N SER A 70 -21.17 -5.65 -8.11
CA SER A 70 -21.41 -5.43 -9.53
C SER A 70 -20.29 -4.53 -10.04
N THR A 71 -19.42 -5.13 -10.85
CA THR A 71 -18.55 -4.50 -11.85
C THR A 71 -17.42 -3.55 -11.41
N VAL A 72 -17.39 -3.05 -10.17
CA VAL A 72 -16.30 -2.15 -9.68
C VAL A 72 -15.04 -2.93 -9.22
N TYR A 73 -15.05 -4.25 -9.38
CA TYR A 73 -14.05 -5.19 -8.85
C TYR A 73 -12.67 -5.19 -9.53
N LEU A 74 -12.44 -4.39 -10.58
CA LEU A 74 -11.20 -4.48 -11.37
C LEU A 74 -10.33 -3.22 -11.32
N GLY A 75 -10.75 -2.18 -10.59
CA GLY A 75 -10.07 -0.89 -10.65
C GLY A 75 -8.88 -0.73 -9.71
N PHE A 76 -8.85 -1.39 -8.53
CA PHE A 76 -7.96 -0.94 -7.45
C PHE A 76 -7.28 -2.03 -6.60
N PRO A 77 -5.94 -2.13 -6.64
CA PRO A 77 -5.25 -3.35 -6.24
C PRO A 77 -4.82 -3.44 -4.75
N PHE A 78 -4.78 -2.33 -3.99
CA PHE A 78 -4.62 -2.36 -2.52
C PHE A 78 -5.95 -2.44 -1.76
N ILE A 79 -7.05 -2.20 -2.46
CA ILE A 79 -8.41 -2.13 -1.93
C ILE A 79 -9.12 -3.49 -2.03
N LEU A 80 -8.63 -4.37 -2.91
CA LEU A 80 -9.34 -5.59 -3.31
C LEU A 80 -9.17 -6.79 -2.37
N HIS A 81 -8.16 -6.83 -1.51
CA HIS A 81 -8.03 -7.95 -0.58
C HIS A 81 -7.42 -7.55 0.77
N PRO A 82 -8.15 -7.74 1.89
CA PRO A 82 -7.61 -7.51 3.24
C PRO A 82 -6.27 -8.19 3.47
N VAL A 83 -6.08 -9.38 2.90
CA VAL A 83 -4.84 -10.16 2.98
C VAL A 83 -3.67 -9.43 2.33
N LEU A 84 -3.85 -8.89 1.12
CA LEU A 84 -2.80 -8.13 0.43
C LEU A 84 -2.48 -6.82 1.16
N GLY A 85 -3.50 -6.15 1.70
CA GLY A 85 -3.33 -4.98 2.55
C GLY A 85 -2.50 -5.29 3.81
N LEU A 86 -2.81 -6.38 4.51
CA LEU A 86 -2.06 -6.80 5.69
C LEU A 86 -0.62 -7.21 5.35
N LEU A 87 -0.40 -7.87 4.22
CA LEU A 87 0.95 -8.17 3.73
C LEU A 87 1.73 -6.90 3.42
N ALA A 88 1.10 -5.92 2.77
CA ALA A 88 1.70 -4.62 2.49
C ALA A 88 2.08 -3.89 3.79
N ALA A 89 1.17 -3.80 4.77
CA ALA A 89 1.47 -3.24 6.09
C ALA A 89 2.65 -3.97 6.76
N GLY A 90 2.63 -5.30 6.75
CA GLY A 90 3.73 -6.13 7.24
C GLY A 90 5.07 -5.73 6.60
N LEU A 91 5.15 -5.71 5.27
CA LEU A 91 6.34 -5.33 4.51
C LEU A 91 6.82 -3.90 4.80
N ALA A 92 5.90 -2.96 5.01
CA ALA A 92 6.24 -1.59 5.37
C ALA A 92 6.88 -1.51 6.77
N HIS A 93 6.34 -2.25 7.74
CA HIS A 93 6.93 -2.38 9.07
C HIS A 93 8.28 -3.13 9.03
N MET A 94 8.42 -4.14 8.17
CA MET A 94 9.69 -4.83 7.96
C MET A 94 10.79 -3.92 7.39
N ALA A 95 10.42 -2.92 6.59
CA ALA A 95 11.37 -1.96 6.04
C ALA A 95 12.02 -1.06 7.10
N VAL A 96 11.37 -0.88 8.26
CA VAL A 96 11.84 0.03 9.32
C VAL A 96 12.26 -0.69 10.61
N SER A 97 11.85 -1.95 10.79
CA SER A 97 12.05 -2.71 12.02
C SER A 97 13.48 -3.26 12.16
N PRO A 98 14.12 -3.14 13.35
CA PRO A 98 15.52 -3.52 13.59
C PRO A 98 15.80 -5.03 13.47
N ARG A 99 14.77 -5.86 13.60
CA ARG A 99 14.89 -7.33 13.66
C ARG A 99 14.39 -8.02 12.39
N MET A 100 14.04 -7.27 11.35
CA MET A 100 13.37 -7.80 10.17
C MET A 100 14.28 -7.79 8.95
N PRO A 101 14.17 -8.82 8.08
CA PRO A 101 15.14 -9.08 7.00
C PRO A 101 15.23 -7.93 5.97
N LEU A 102 14.11 -7.24 5.71
CA LEU A 102 14.08 -6.10 4.78
C LEU A 102 14.99 -4.94 5.22
N ARG A 103 15.27 -4.78 6.51
CA ARG A 103 16.20 -3.74 6.98
C ARG A 103 17.64 -3.97 6.51
N GLN A 104 18.03 -5.20 6.20
CA GLN A 104 19.36 -5.49 5.64
C GLN A 104 19.57 -4.79 4.28
N MET A 105 18.48 -4.40 3.61
CA MET A 105 18.51 -3.61 2.38
C MET A 105 18.77 -2.11 2.63
N GLY A 106 18.81 -1.67 3.89
CA GLY A 106 19.09 -0.28 4.27
C GLY A 106 18.14 0.70 3.59
N ARG A 107 18.70 1.66 2.85
CA ARG A 107 17.94 2.68 2.09
C ARG A 107 16.98 2.11 1.04
N TRP A 108 17.22 0.91 0.56
CA TRP A 108 16.37 0.29 -0.46
C TRP A 108 15.14 -0.38 0.14
N ALA A 109 15.08 -0.57 1.47
CA ALA A 109 13.99 -1.29 2.11
C ALA A 109 12.59 -0.69 1.81
N PRO A 110 12.37 0.64 1.84
CA PRO A 110 11.08 1.23 1.47
C PRO A 110 10.71 0.98 0.00
N MET A 111 11.69 1.04 -0.91
CA MET A 111 11.48 0.78 -2.34
C MET A 111 11.28 -0.69 -2.66
N ALA A 112 11.99 -1.58 -1.98
CA ALA A 112 11.79 -3.00 -2.09
C ALA A 112 10.37 -3.37 -1.62
N SER A 113 9.92 -2.81 -0.49
CA SER A 113 8.54 -2.99 -0.02
C SER A 113 7.53 -2.47 -1.04
N LEU A 114 7.75 -1.28 -1.62
CA LEU A 114 6.89 -0.76 -2.70
C LEU A 114 6.90 -1.65 -3.95
N GLY A 115 8.05 -2.18 -4.34
CA GLY A 115 8.17 -3.08 -5.49
C GLY A 115 7.39 -4.38 -5.28
N VAL A 116 7.50 -4.98 -4.09
CA VAL A 116 6.71 -6.18 -3.73
C VAL A 116 5.23 -5.84 -3.70
N MET A 117 4.85 -4.72 -3.09
CA MET A 117 3.47 -4.25 -3.06
C MET A 117 2.92 -4.05 -4.48
N LEU A 118 3.68 -3.46 -5.39
CA LEU A 118 3.31 -3.29 -6.80
C LEU A 118 3.13 -4.63 -7.51
N VAL A 119 4.01 -5.61 -7.27
CA VAL A 119 3.87 -6.95 -7.86
C VAL A 119 2.60 -7.64 -7.36
N LEU A 120 2.32 -7.59 -6.05
CA LEU A 120 1.10 -8.14 -5.47
C LEU A 120 -0.15 -7.51 -6.08
N VAL A 121 -0.08 -6.19 -6.28
CA VAL A 121 -1.10 -5.38 -6.90
C VAL A 121 -1.38 -5.81 -8.35
N LEU A 122 -0.32 -5.90 -9.16
CA LEU A 122 -0.42 -6.27 -10.56
C LEU A 122 -0.91 -7.71 -10.69
N ALA A 123 -0.37 -8.64 -9.90
CA ALA A 123 -0.83 -10.02 -9.85
C ALA A 123 -2.34 -10.09 -9.59
N ASN A 124 -2.85 -9.37 -8.59
CA ASN A 124 -4.28 -9.37 -8.28
C ASN A 124 -5.13 -8.74 -9.39
N ALA A 125 -4.62 -7.74 -10.12
CA ALA A 125 -5.35 -7.10 -11.21
C ALA A 125 -5.37 -7.94 -12.50
N PHE A 126 -4.26 -8.62 -12.82
CA PHE A 126 -4.09 -9.33 -14.10
C PHE A 126 -4.48 -10.81 -14.03
N ILE A 127 -4.34 -11.50 -12.89
CA ILE A 127 -4.72 -12.91 -12.77
C ILE A 127 -6.20 -13.17 -13.10
N PRO A 128 -7.18 -12.37 -12.62
CA PRO A 128 -8.58 -12.55 -12.99
C PRO A 128 -8.85 -12.28 -14.48
N ALA A 129 -8.09 -11.36 -15.10
CA ALA A 129 -8.24 -11.02 -16.51
C ALA A 129 -7.72 -12.13 -17.43
N TRP A 130 -6.67 -12.86 -17.02
CA TRP A 130 -6.12 -13.99 -17.77
C TRP A 130 -6.93 -15.27 -17.63
N ALA A 131 -7.67 -15.43 -16.53
CA ALA A 131 -8.52 -16.60 -16.31
C ALA A 131 -9.81 -16.58 -17.17
N LEU A 132 -10.13 -15.43 -17.78
CA LEU A 132 -11.34 -15.21 -18.58
C LEU A 132 -11.03 -14.98 -20.09
N SER A 133 -9.76 -15.09 -20.50
CA SER A 133 -9.27 -14.97 -21.88
C SER A 133 -8.82 -16.33 -22.42
#